data_AF-A0A136LD31-F1
#
_entry.id   AF-A0A136LD31-F1
#
_cell.length_a   1.000
_cell.length_b   1.000
_cell.length_c   1.000
_cell.angle_alpha   90.00
_cell.angle_beta   90.00
_cell.angle_gamma   90.00
#
_symmetry.space_group_name_H-M   'P 1'
#
loop_
_entity.id
_entity.type
_entity.pdbx_description
1 polymer ?
#
loop_
_entity_poly.entity_id
_entity_poly.type
_entity_poly.pdbx_seq_one_letter_code
_entity_poly.pdbx_strand_id
1 'polypeptide(L)'
;MTELEADSAVGYNGLAEVDLQSGNYTRALESAKKAAELAPDEWVALYNLGMIEDRLGKSPDVIAHLDKALALKVPDARHRLLIHLYLLRAHARSGGVEAAQTQLDLLKKQRGGLDEWQKILENEQAEVLRAVLGDDVKTVRDLVDGNISIAEVGAQ
;
A
#
# COMPACT_ATOMS: atom_id res chain seq x y z
N MET A 1 29.88 10.97 -7.22
CA MET A 1 28.86 11.76 -6.50
C MET A 1 27.75 12.01 -7.49
N THR A 2 26.77 11.11 -7.55
CA THR A 2 25.57 11.30 -8.35
C THR A 2 24.70 12.27 -7.57
N GLU A 3 24.52 13.49 -8.09
CA GLU A 3 23.44 14.36 -7.64
C GLU A 3 22.14 13.58 -7.83
N LEU A 4 21.59 13.10 -6.71
CA LEU A 4 20.16 12.84 -6.64
C LEU A 4 19.53 14.20 -6.94
N GLU A 5 18.84 14.31 -8.08
CA GLU A 5 17.92 15.41 -8.36
C GLU A 5 16.99 15.53 -7.15
N ALA A 6 17.33 16.42 -6.22
CA ALA A 6 16.71 16.53 -4.91
C ALA A 6 15.23 16.94 -5.00
N ASP A 7 14.80 17.35 -6.19
CA ASP A 7 13.44 17.75 -6.53
C ASP A 7 12.85 16.85 -7.63
N SER A 8 13.02 15.53 -7.49
CA SER A 8 12.42 14.53 -8.39
C SER A 8 11.39 13.68 -7.65
N ALA A 9 10.40 13.18 -8.37
CA ALA A 9 9.39 12.28 -7.81
C ALA A 9 10.03 11.03 -7.15
N VAL A 10 11.12 10.51 -7.74
CA VAL A 10 11.88 9.38 -7.19
C VAL A 10 12.56 9.76 -5.86
N GLY A 11 13.18 10.95 -5.79
CA GLY A 11 13.81 11.44 -4.57
C GLY A 11 12.82 11.59 -3.41
N TYR A 12 11.66 12.21 -3.67
CA TYR A 12 10.61 12.34 -2.66
C TYR A 12 9.97 11.01 -2.26
N ASN A 13 9.82 10.06 -3.19
CA ASN A 13 9.39 8.70 -2.85
C ASN A 13 10.39 8.02 -1.90
N GLY A 14 11.69 8.15 -2.15
CA GLY A 14 12.72 7.61 -1.26
C GLY A 14 12.67 8.24 0.13
N LEU A 15 12.48 9.56 0.21
CA LEU A 15 12.29 10.26 1.49
C LEU A 15 11.04 9.77 2.23
N ALA A 16 9.94 9.61 1.50
CA ALA A 16 8.69 9.12 2.07
C ALA A 16 8.85 7.70 2.65
N GLU A 17 9.56 6.82 1.96
CA GLU A 17 9.84 5.46 2.42
C GLU A 17 10.73 5.44 3.68
N VAL A 18 11.77 6.27 3.74
CA VAL A 18 12.63 6.40 4.93
C VAL A 18 11.85 6.91 6.14
N ASP A 19 11.02 7.95 5.94
CA ASP A 19 10.18 8.47 7.01
C ASP A 19 9.11 7.46 7.43
N LEU A 20 8.53 6.70 6.50
CA LEU A 20 7.59 5.61 6.78
C LEU A 20 8.24 4.53 7.64
N GLN A 21 9.43 4.05 7.27
CA GLN A 21 10.20 3.07 8.03
C GLN A 21 10.56 3.57 9.43
N SER A 22 10.72 4.88 9.58
CA SER A 22 10.97 5.54 10.87
C SER A 22 9.70 5.83 11.68
N GLY A 23 8.52 5.46 11.18
CA GLY A 23 7.22 5.74 11.82
C GLY A 23 6.77 7.21 11.75
N ASN A 24 7.47 8.06 11.00
CA ASN A 24 7.19 9.49 10.86
C ASN A 24 6.12 9.73 9.77
N TYR A 25 4.92 9.18 9.96
CA TYR A 25 3.88 9.15 8.93
C TYR A 25 3.49 10.54 8.39
N THR A 26 3.54 11.59 9.22
CA THR A 26 3.27 12.96 8.78
C THR A 26 4.31 13.46 7.76
N ARG A 27 5.60 13.24 8.01
CA ARG A 27 6.66 13.64 7.05
C ARG A 27 6.69 12.73 5.82
N ALA A 28 6.41 11.44 6.02
CA ALA A 28 6.24 10.50 4.92
C ALA A 28 5.14 10.99 3.97
N LEU A 29 4.01 11.46 4.52
CA LEU A 29 2.90 12.01 3.74
C LEU A 29 3.31 13.26 2.96
N GLU A 30 4.01 14.22 3.58
CA GLU A 30 4.47 15.43 2.90
C GLU A 30 5.36 15.10 1.69
N SER A 31 6.30 14.17 1.88
CA SER A 31 7.19 13.72 0.81
C SER A 31 6.42 12.95 -0.28
N ALA A 32 5.54 12.02 0.09
CA ALA A 32 4.76 11.26 -0.88
C ALA A 32 3.81 12.13 -1.70
N LYS A 33 3.23 13.18 -1.10
CA LYS A 33 2.42 14.17 -1.82
C LYS A 33 3.23 14.90 -2.88
N LYS A 34 4.42 15.39 -2.53
CA LYS A 34 5.33 16.02 -3.52
C LYS A 34 5.70 15.06 -4.65
N ALA A 35 5.95 13.78 -4.33
CA ALA A 35 6.22 12.77 -5.35
C ALA A 35 5.04 12.60 -6.32
N ALA A 36 3.81 12.53 -5.80
CA ALA A 36 2.59 12.42 -6.60
C ALA A 36 2.28 13.71 -7.37
N GLU A 37 2.61 14.89 -6.84
CA GLU A 37 2.47 16.17 -7.56
C GLU A 37 3.42 16.27 -8.76
N LEU A 38 4.66 15.79 -8.60
CA LEU A 38 5.66 15.77 -9.68
C LEU A 38 5.41 14.67 -10.71
N ALA A 39 4.78 13.56 -10.32
CA ALA A 39 4.46 12.43 -11.18
C ALA A 39 3.01 11.96 -10.98
N PRO A 40 2.01 12.76 -11.38
CA PRO A 40 0.60 12.51 -11.05
C PRO A 40 0.02 11.28 -11.74
N ASP A 41 0.62 10.85 -12.85
CA ASP A 41 0.18 9.70 -13.64
C ASP A 41 1.15 8.52 -13.53
N GLU A 42 1.95 8.48 -12.46
CA GLU A 42 2.82 7.36 -12.14
C GLU A 42 2.21 6.51 -11.01
N TRP A 43 1.92 5.24 -11.31
CA TRP A 43 1.25 4.36 -10.36
C TRP A 43 2.06 4.14 -9.08
N VAL A 44 3.40 4.18 -9.15
CA VAL A 44 4.29 3.99 -8.00
C VAL A 44 4.13 5.12 -6.98
N ALA A 45 4.07 6.38 -7.44
CA ALA A 45 3.91 7.53 -6.56
C ALA A 45 2.53 7.50 -5.87
N LEU A 46 1.49 7.18 -6.63
CA LEU A 46 0.12 7.04 -6.11
C LEU A 46 0.00 5.86 -5.13
N TYR A 47 0.67 4.74 -5.40
CA TYR A 47 0.73 3.58 -4.51
C TYR A 47 1.38 3.93 -3.17
N ASN A 48 2.56 4.55 -3.19
CA ASN A 48 3.28 4.94 -1.98
C ASN A 48 2.46 5.93 -1.15
N LEU A 49 1.86 6.92 -1.80
CA LEU A 49 0.97 7.88 -1.15
C LEU A 49 -0.22 7.17 -0.50
N GLY A 50 -0.91 6.29 -1.23
CA GLY A 50 -2.06 5.54 -0.70
C GLY A 50 -1.69 4.60 0.46
N MET A 51 -0.51 3.97 0.44
CA MET A 51 -0.01 3.18 1.57
C MET A 51 0.17 4.03 2.83
N ILE A 52 0.77 5.22 2.69
CA ILE A 52 0.98 6.15 3.81
C ILE A 52 -0.36 6.71 4.32
N GLU A 53 -1.29 7.01 3.42
CA GLU A 53 -2.64 7.44 3.75
C GLU A 53 -3.44 6.34 4.47
N ASP A 54 -3.24 5.07 4.14
CA ASP A 54 -3.83 3.94 4.87
C ASP A 54 -3.32 3.89 6.31
N ARG A 55 -2.01 4.05 6.53
CA ARG A 55 -1.41 4.14 7.88
C ARG A 55 -1.95 5.31 8.70
N LEU A 56 -2.37 6.38 8.02
CA LEU A 56 -2.96 7.57 8.64
C LEU A 56 -4.49 7.51 8.75
N GLY A 57 -5.14 6.42 8.33
CA GLY A 57 -6.59 6.25 8.37
C GLY A 57 -7.36 7.16 7.40
N LYS A 58 -6.70 7.73 6.39
CA LYS A 58 -7.28 8.68 5.44
C LYS A 58 -8.03 7.98 4.31
N SER A 59 -9.08 7.25 4.67
CA SER A 59 -9.82 6.37 3.75
C SER A 59 -10.26 7.02 2.42
N PRO A 60 -10.78 8.27 2.39
CA PRO A 60 -11.16 8.90 1.12
C PRO A 60 -9.98 9.12 0.17
N ASP A 61 -8.82 9.53 0.71
CA ASP A 61 -7.61 9.78 -0.06
C ASP A 61 -7.02 8.46 -0.60
N VAL A 62 -6.99 7.41 0.24
CA VAL A 62 -6.56 6.05 -0.17
C VAL A 62 -7.36 5.58 -1.39
N ILE A 63 -8.69 5.70 -1.33
CA ILE A 63 -9.58 5.27 -2.42
C ILE A 63 -9.25 6.05 -3.70
N ALA A 64 -9.18 7.38 -3.62
CA ALA A 64 -8.92 8.23 -4.79
C ALA A 64 -7.57 7.92 -5.46
N HIS A 65 -6.49 7.83 -4.68
CA HIS A 65 -5.15 7.62 -5.23
C HIS A 65 -4.93 6.19 -5.71
N LEU A 66 -5.41 5.18 -4.98
CA LEU A 66 -5.18 3.79 -5.34
C LEU A 66 -6.07 3.30 -6.50
N ASP A 67 -7.30 3.81 -6.63
CA ASP A 67 -8.11 3.58 -7.83
C ASP A 67 -7.43 4.16 -9.06
N LYS A 68 -6.85 5.37 -8.95
CA LYS A 68 -6.04 5.97 -10.02
C LYS A 68 -4.81 5.12 -10.34
N ALA A 69 -4.10 4.61 -9.33
CA ALA A 69 -2.95 3.72 -9.53
C ALA A 69 -3.33 2.45 -10.32
N LEU A 70 -4.45 1.81 -9.97
CA LEU A 70 -4.95 0.63 -10.70
C LEU A 70 -5.33 0.97 -12.15
N ALA A 71 -5.93 2.14 -12.41
CA ALA A 71 -6.27 2.60 -13.75
C ALA A 71 -5.03 2.78 -14.65
N LEU A 72 -3.87 3.10 -14.06
CA LEU A 72 -2.57 3.24 -14.74
C LEU A 72 -1.86 1.90 -15.01
N LYS A 73 -2.53 0.77 -14.78
CA LYS A 73 -2.04 -0.60 -15.04
C LYS A 73 -0.77 -0.95 -14.25
N VAL A 74 -0.94 -1.16 -12.95
CA VAL A 74 0.11 -1.71 -12.07
C VAL A 74 0.59 -3.07 -12.61
N PRO A 75 1.86 -3.20 -13.04
CA PRO A 75 2.35 -4.40 -13.73
C PRO A 75 2.57 -5.58 -12.76
N ASP A 76 2.93 -5.29 -11.52
CA ASP A 76 3.35 -6.28 -10.52
C ASP A 76 2.17 -6.77 -9.66
N ALA A 77 2.02 -8.09 -9.54
CA ALA A 77 0.94 -8.72 -8.76
C ALA A 77 1.03 -8.44 -7.25
N ARG A 78 2.24 -8.32 -6.70
CA ARG A 78 2.50 -7.98 -5.30
C ARG A 78 1.97 -6.60 -4.93
N HIS A 79 2.14 -5.63 -5.83
CA HIS A 79 1.63 -4.28 -5.64
C HIS A 79 0.12 -4.23 -5.79
N ARG A 80 -0.46 -4.91 -6.80
CA ARG A 80 -1.92 -5.02 -6.91
C ARG A 80 -2.55 -5.67 -5.68
N LEU A 81 -1.92 -6.70 -5.11
CA LEU A 81 -2.38 -7.34 -3.88
C LEU A 81 -2.48 -6.34 -2.72
N LEU A 82 -1.42 -5.56 -2.47
CA LEU A 82 -1.40 -4.57 -1.40
C LEU A 82 -2.36 -3.41 -1.66
N ILE A 83 -2.51 -2.99 -2.91
CA ILE A 83 -3.51 -1.98 -3.28
C ILE A 83 -4.92 -2.46 -2.93
N HIS A 84 -5.29 -3.70 -3.29
CA HIS A 84 -6.61 -4.24 -2.92
C HIS A 84 -6.77 -4.36 -1.40
N LEU A 85 -5.71 -4.66 -0.65
CA LEU A 85 -5.76 -4.66 0.82
C LEU A 85 -6.08 -3.25 1.37
N TYR A 86 -5.37 -2.23 0.89
CA TYR A 86 -5.55 -0.85 1.37
C TYR A 86 -6.92 -0.28 0.98
N LEU A 87 -7.40 -0.58 -0.24
CA LEU A 87 -8.76 -0.25 -0.65
C LEU A 87 -9.81 -0.98 0.20
N LEU A 88 -9.61 -2.26 0.51
CA LEU A 88 -10.49 -3.03 1.40
C LEU A 88 -10.58 -2.36 2.78
N ARG A 89 -9.44 -2.03 3.40
CA ARG A 89 -9.36 -1.31 4.68
C ARG A 89 -10.09 0.02 4.63
N ALA A 90 -9.83 0.83 3.60
CA ALA A 90 -10.43 2.13 3.44
C ALA A 90 -11.97 2.05 3.29
N HIS A 91 -12.47 1.11 2.50
CA HIS A 91 -13.91 0.87 2.37
C HIS A 91 -14.52 0.33 3.66
N ALA A 92 -13.84 -0.59 4.35
CA ALA A 92 -14.31 -1.13 5.63
C ALA A 92 -14.45 -0.03 6.70
N ARG A 93 -13.43 0.83 6.85
CA ARG A 93 -13.45 2.01 7.75
C ARG A 93 -14.56 3.00 7.41
N SER A 94 -14.92 3.11 6.13
CA SER A 94 -15.94 4.04 5.65
C SER A 94 -17.36 3.45 5.62
N GLY A 95 -17.55 2.21 6.09
CA GLY A 95 -18.85 1.51 6.08
C GLY A 95 -19.27 0.96 4.71
N GLY A 96 -18.40 1.00 3.70
CA GLY A 96 -18.63 0.51 2.35
C GLY A 96 -18.44 -1.00 2.23
N VAL A 97 -19.32 -1.79 2.86
CA VAL A 97 -19.18 -3.26 2.96
C VAL A 97 -19.11 -3.94 1.59
N GLU A 98 -19.96 -3.56 0.63
CA GLU A 98 -19.97 -4.15 -0.71
C GLU A 98 -18.67 -3.85 -1.49
N ALA A 99 -18.17 -2.62 -1.37
CA ALA A 99 -16.92 -2.22 -1.99
C ALA A 99 -15.74 -2.96 -1.33
N ALA A 100 -15.71 -3.08 0.00
CA ALA A 100 -14.70 -3.86 0.71
C ALA A 100 -14.73 -5.35 0.30
N GLN A 101 -15.92 -5.93 0.14
CA GLN A 101 -16.08 -7.31 -0.34
C GLN A 101 -15.56 -7.47 -1.78
N THR A 102 -15.82 -6.50 -2.65
CA THR A 102 -15.28 -6.49 -4.01
C THR A 102 -13.75 -6.50 -3.99
N GLN A 103 -13.13 -5.68 -3.14
CA GLN A 103 -11.68 -5.66 -2.99
C GLN A 103 -11.13 -6.98 -2.42
N LEU A 104 -11.85 -7.63 -1.50
CA LEU A 104 -11.47 -8.96 -0.99
C LEU A 104 -11.47 -10.01 -2.11
N ASP A 105 -12.46 -9.98 -2.98
CA ASP A 105 -12.55 -10.92 -4.11
C ASP A 105 -11.44 -10.69 -5.14
N LEU A 106 -11.06 -9.43 -5.37
CA LEU A 106 -9.93 -9.07 -6.23
C LEU A 106 -8.58 -9.45 -5.60
N LEU A 107 -8.41 -9.20 -4.31
CA LEU A 107 -7.25 -9.60 -3.52
C LEU A 107 -7.04 -11.13 -3.57
N LYS A 108 -8.11 -11.91 -3.40
CA LYS A 108 -8.08 -13.39 -3.52
C LYS A 108 -7.65 -13.90 -4.89
N LYS A 109 -7.76 -13.10 -5.95
CA LYS A 109 -7.26 -13.44 -7.30
C LYS A 109 -5.76 -13.22 -7.46
N GLN A 110 -5.13 -12.39 -6.62
CA GLN A 110 -3.69 -12.09 -6.68
C GLN A 110 -2.84 -13.10 -5.90
N ARG A 111 -3.21 -14.40 -5.88
CA ARG A 111 -2.51 -15.43 -5.08
C ARG A 111 -1.01 -15.49 -5.33
N GLY A 112 -0.58 -15.36 -6.60
CA GLY A 112 0.85 -15.33 -6.93
C GLY A 112 1.61 -14.19 -6.25
N GLY A 113 0.97 -13.01 -6.11
CA GLY A 113 1.56 -11.89 -5.38
C GLY A 113 1.71 -12.18 -3.88
N LEU A 114 0.78 -12.92 -3.28
CA LEU A 114 0.89 -13.34 -1.88
C LEU A 114 2.05 -14.32 -1.70
N ASP A 115 2.14 -15.35 -2.55
CA ASP A 115 3.20 -16.36 -2.49
C ASP A 115 4.59 -15.74 -2.67
N GLU A 116 4.71 -14.77 -3.58
CA GLU A 116 5.97 -14.04 -3.79
C GLU A 116 6.34 -13.19 -2.57
N TRP A 117 5.39 -12.48 -1.98
CA TRP A 117 5.64 -11.71 -0.77
C TRP A 117 6.09 -12.60 0.39
N GLN A 118 5.43 -13.74 0.60
CA GLN A 118 5.81 -14.68 1.66
C GLN A 118 7.27 -15.15 1.49
N LYS A 119 7.66 -15.58 0.29
CA LYS A 119 9.04 -15.99 -0.01
C LYS A 119 10.06 -14.87 0.23
N ILE A 120 9.72 -13.63 -0.14
CA ILE A 120 10.61 -12.48 0.06
C ILE A 120 10.78 -12.19 1.55
N LEU A 121 9.68 -12.18 2.31
CA LEU A 121 9.69 -11.84 3.72
C LEU A 121 10.29 -12.95 4.60
N GLU A 122 10.29 -14.20 4.14
CA GLU A 122 11.03 -15.31 4.78
C GLU A 122 12.55 -15.09 4.77
N ASN A 123 13.07 -14.26 3.87
CA ASN A 123 14.50 -13.96 3.82
C ASN A 123 14.97 -13.20 5.08
N GLU A 124 16.07 -13.64 5.66
CA GLU A 124 16.68 -13.00 6.85
C GLU A 124 17.04 -11.53 6.61
N GLN A 125 17.46 -11.19 5.38
CA GLN A 125 17.84 -9.82 4.98
C GLN A 125 16.63 -8.91 4.74
N ALA A 126 15.41 -9.44 4.69
CA ALA A 126 14.18 -8.67 4.46
C ALA A 126 13.63 -8.02 5.75
N GLU A 127 14.46 -7.77 6.77
CA GLU A 127 14.04 -7.23 8.06
C GLU A 127 13.29 -5.89 7.92
N VAL A 128 13.87 -4.95 7.18
CA VAL A 128 13.26 -3.62 6.96
C VAL A 128 11.92 -3.77 6.24
N LEU A 129 11.86 -4.64 5.23
CA LEU A 129 10.65 -4.85 4.46
C LEU A 129 9.57 -5.56 5.27
N ARG A 130 9.95 -6.49 6.15
CA ARG A 130 9.06 -7.13 7.13
C ARG A 130 8.50 -6.11 8.12
N ALA A 131 9.30 -5.15 8.57
CA ALA A 131 8.82 -4.10 9.46
C ALA A 131 7.75 -3.21 8.81
N VAL A 132 7.82 -3.00 7.49
CA VAL A 132 6.85 -2.16 6.76
C VAL A 132 5.62 -2.95 6.29
N LEU A 133 5.82 -4.13 5.72
CA LEU A 133 4.80 -4.90 4.99
C LEU A 133 4.43 -6.24 5.64
N GLY A 134 5.15 -6.68 6.66
CA GLY A 134 4.94 -8.00 7.27
C GLY A 134 3.52 -8.21 7.79
N ASP A 135 3.00 -7.21 8.51
CA ASP A 135 1.64 -7.24 9.03
C ASP A 135 0.58 -7.17 7.92
N ASP A 136 0.86 -6.43 6.84
CA ASP A 136 -0.02 -6.36 5.68
C ASP A 136 -0.11 -7.72 4.97
N VAL A 137 1.03 -8.33 4.68
CA VAL A 137 1.08 -9.65 4.03
C VAL A 137 0.45 -10.73 4.92
N LYS A 138 0.66 -10.65 6.23
CA LYS A 138 -0.02 -11.53 7.19
C LYS A 138 -1.54 -11.33 7.18
N THR A 139 -2.01 -10.08 7.18
CA THR A 139 -3.43 -9.73 7.10
C THR A 139 -4.05 -10.27 5.82
N VAL A 140 -3.36 -10.13 4.69
CA VAL A 140 -3.79 -10.68 3.39
C VAL A 140 -3.95 -12.19 3.48
N ARG A 141 -2.96 -12.90 3.99
CA ARG A 141 -3.03 -14.36 4.18
C ARG A 141 -4.23 -14.74 5.04
N ASP A 142 -4.37 -14.09 6.19
CA ASP A 142 -5.43 -14.42 7.15
C ASP A 142 -6.84 -14.13 6.57
N LEU A 143 -6.99 -13.08 5.74
CA LEU A 143 -8.22 -12.81 4.97
C LEU A 143 -8.50 -13.86 3.88
N VAL A 144 -7.46 -14.29 3.17
CA VAL A 144 -7.57 -15.30 2.09
C VAL A 144 -7.98 -16.66 2.66
N ASP A 145 -7.39 -17.04 3.78
CA ASP A 145 -7.66 -18.28 4.50
C ASP A 145 -8.98 -18.26 5.27
N GLY A 146 -9.59 -17.07 5.43
CA GLY A 146 -10.84 -16.89 6.17
C GLY A 146 -10.67 -16.89 7.69
N ASN A 147 -9.45 -16.66 8.17
CA ASN A 147 -9.11 -16.57 9.60
C ASN A 147 -9.57 -15.25 10.22
N ILE A 148 -9.68 -14.19 9.42
CA ILE A 148 -10.20 -12.88 9.82
C ILE A 148 -11.21 -12.36 8.80
N SER A 149 -12.10 -11.48 9.25
CA SER A 149 -13.16 -10.86 8.46
C SER A 149 -12.82 -9.41 8.05
N ILE A 150 -13.58 -8.88 7.10
CA ILE A 150 -13.49 -7.46 6.69
C ILE A 150 -13.72 -6.51 7.87
N ALA A 151 -14.61 -6.86 8.79
CA ALA A 151 -14.94 -6.03 9.95
C ALA A 151 -13.74 -5.86 10.90
N GLU A 152 -12.95 -6.93 11.07
CA GLU A 152 -11.75 -6.90 11.92
C GLU A 152 -10.63 -6.06 11.30
N VAL A 153 -10.57 -5.99 9.96
CA VAL A 153 -9.57 -5.21 9.23
C VAL A 153 -9.92 -3.72 9.19
N GLY A 154 -11.22 -3.37 9.24
CA GLY A 154 -11.67 -1.98 9.30
C GLY A 154 -11.64 -1.34 10.69
N ALA A 155 -11.38 -2.12 11.74
CA ALA A 155 -11.36 -1.63 13.13
C ALA A 155 -9.96 -1.18 13.62
N GLN A 156 -8.94 -1.30 12.77
CA GLN A 156 -7.54 -1.00 13.06
C GLN A 156 -7.16 0.44 12.68
#